data_AF-A0A8H3F596-F1
#
_entry.id   AF-A0A8H3F596-F1
#
_cell.length_a   1.000
_cell.length_b   1.000
_cell.length_c   1.000
_cell.angle_alpha   90.00
_cell.angle_beta   90.00
_cell.angle_gamma   90.00
#
_symmetry.space_group_name_H-M   'P 1'
#
loop_
_entity.id
_entity.type
_entity.pdbx_description
1 polymer ?
#
loop_
_entity_poly.entity_id
_entity_poly.type
_entity_poly.pdbx_seq_one_letter_code
_entity_poly.pdbx_strand_id
1 'polypeptide(L)'
;MELQPDRSLDEIKGALDALSRAKERGRRQIESLKYGVTIPGQHLLAMEKNILICYSTYFKTVFSTIELDKLPVDQEGYQIRDIWQHDISPLLQIYEERLPELEQSMDYFLDCTYIALSSLYCYAHPIADQLLAVYLGLLSIYKARLWKSNKLIHRQWVDQTRIWFGKAPATQEEDKKGIMHRHLACLYQEGTIEHAAEILKSRHAIHSHLLSIGQHDSLLERAIKTKRGSLPALLIDTFNCLFETQSLATKYSKIWAEGRVLKKFVHSQKEEFREFGFNMSILLLSSIFEFGAVDGQGRSMSSLRLALEASFIKTSPFDLAKGKIPRHNLTAPQTLSSFGAVSRAAEAVFSIFGFILDLYEDPNIYPMVHTLMAFLQSLSDCAAEDVLKHAPWTKIVQLLNWILCNNSKFLDDVDAFGVLPEDEEMAGLIFFVSHHHNQSLPTQGGYPLGTELTPILHLRKHRLLKIGYAIANHKQNIAYNGRLFECVQDR
;
A
#
# COMPACT_ATOMS: atom_id res chain seq x y z
N MET A 1 -17.93 -35.65 -34.50
CA MET A 1 -16.60 -35.03 -34.49
C MET A 1 -15.89 -35.62 -33.28
N GLU A 2 -15.16 -36.71 -33.51
CA GLU A 2 -14.54 -37.51 -32.45
C GLU A 2 -13.45 -36.69 -31.76
N LEU A 3 -13.54 -36.59 -30.43
CA LEU A 3 -12.46 -36.12 -29.58
C LEU A 3 -11.30 -37.11 -29.74
N GLN A 4 -10.18 -36.67 -30.30
CA GLN A 4 -8.94 -37.46 -30.28
C GLN A 4 -8.46 -37.58 -28.83
N PRO A 5 -8.36 -38.79 -28.27
CA PRO A 5 -7.76 -39.00 -26.96
C PRO A 5 -6.24 -39.11 -27.12
N ASP A 6 -5.52 -38.65 -26.10
CA ASP A 6 -4.10 -38.88 -25.84
C ASP A 6 -3.09 -38.38 -26.88
N ARG A 7 -2.70 -37.10 -26.75
CA ARG A 7 -1.25 -36.80 -26.90
C ARG A 7 -0.54 -37.62 -25.83
N SER A 8 0.28 -38.57 -26.27
CA SER A 8 0.87 -39.56 -25.38
C SER A 8 1.62 -38.89 -24.22
N LEU A 9 1.49 -39.45 -23.02
CA LEU A 9 2.20 -39.02 -21.82
C LEU A 9 3.73 -38.89 -22.06
N ASP A 10 4.25 -39.63 -23.03
CA ASP A 10 5.65 -39.62 -23.46
C ASP A 10 6.04 -38.38 -24.29
N GLU A 11 5.12 -37.82 -25.08
CA GLU A 11 5.33 -36.52 -25.75
C GLU A 11 5.39 -35.38 -24.73
N ILE A 12 4.56 -35.45 -23.69
CA ILE A 12 4.53 -34.47 -22.59
C ILE A 12 5.84 -34.55 -21.80
N LYS A 13 6.28 -35.76 -21.43
CA LYS A 13 7.57 -35.97 -20.77
C LYS A 13 8.74 -35.53 -21.64
N GLY A 14 8.71 -35.83 -22.95
CA GLY A 14 9.73 -35.38 -23.90
C GLY A 14 9.82 -33.86 -23.99
N ALA A 15 8.69 -33.16 -23.97
CA ALA A 15 8.63 -31.70 -23.93
C ALA A 15 9.15 -31.11 -22.61
N LEU A 16 8.77 -31.70 -21.46
CA LEU A 16 9.26 -31.29 -20.13
C LEU A 16 10.76 -31.52 -19.96
N ASP A 17 11.30 -32.61 -20.50
CA ASP A 17 12.74 -32.90 -20.50
C ASP A 17 13.51 -31.94 -21.40
N ALA A 18 12.97 -31.64 -22.59
CA ALA A 18 13.55 -30.64 -23.49
C ALA A 18 13.57 -29.25 -22.85
N LEU A 19 12.48 -28.88 -22.16
CA LEU A 19 12.37 -27.65 -21.38
C LEU A 19 13.39 -27.62 -20.24
N SER A 20 13.51 -28.70 -19.45
CA SER A 20 14.47 -28.78 -18.34
C SER A 20 15.91 -28.63 -18.83
N ARG A 21 16.27 -29.26 -19.96
CA ARG A 21 17.58 -29.09 -20.60
C ARG A 21 17.81 -27.67 -21.12
N ALA A 22 16.78 -27.03 -21.67
CA ALA A 22 16.88 -25.65 -22.14
C ALA A 22 17.02 -24.66 -20.97
N LYS A 23 16.28 -24.88 -19.87
CA LYS A 23 16.40 -24.14 -18.61
C LYS A 23 17.81 -24.23 -18.03
N GLU A 24 18.36 -25.44 -17.95
CA GLU A 24 19.72 -25.67 -17.44
C GLU A 24 20.79 -24.99 -18.30
N ARG A 25 20.64 -25.01 -19.63
CA ARG A 25 21.54 -24.27 -20.54
C ARG A 25 21.43 -22.76 -20.36
N GLY A 26 20.21 -22.24 -20.22
CA GLY A 26 19.96 -20.83 -19.93
C GLY A 26 20.60 -20.40 -18.61
N ARG A 27 20.43 -21.18 -17.54
CA ARG A 27 21.02 -20.92 -16.22
C ARG A 27 22.54 -20.86 -16.27
N ARG A 28 23.21 -21.83 -16.92
CA ARG A 28 24.66 -21.81 -17.08
C ARG A 28 25.16 -20.59 -17.85
N GLN A 29 24.39 -20.14 -18.86
CA GLN A 29 24.71 -18.93 -19.59
C GLN A 29 24.50 -17.67 -18.72
N ILE A 30 23.45 -17.60 -17.91
CA ILE A 30 23.20 -16.51 -16.95
C ILE A 30 24.32 -16.44 -15.90
N GLU A 31 24.74 -17.59 -15.37
CA GLU A 31 25.86 -17.66 -14.43
C GLU A 31 27.16 -17.19 -15.08
N SER A 32 27.44 -17.62 -16.33
CA SER A 32 28.62 -17.14 -17.07
C SER A 32 28.61 -15.62 -17.32
N LEU A 33 27.42 -15.01 -17.42
CA LEU A 33 27.23 -13.57 -17.57
C LEU A 33 27.55 -12.79 -16.29
N LYS A 34 27.18 -13.32 -15.11
CA LYS A 34 27.44 -12.69 -13.81
C LYS A 34 28.94 -12.51 -13.49
N TYR A 35 29.81 -13.31 -14.11
CA TYR A 35 31.26 -13.27 -13.87
C TYR A 35 32.05 -12.44 -14.90
N GLY A 36 31.41 -11.49 -15.59
CA GLY A 36 32.10 -10.41 -16.30
C GLY A 36 32.62 -10.74 -17.70
N VAL A 37 32.05 -11.75 -18.37
CA VAL A 37 32.35 -11.99 -19.80
C VAL A 37 31.59 -10.95 -20.63
N THR A 38 32.30 -10.13 -21.39
CA THR A 38 31.72 -9.17 -22.33
C THR A 38 31.00 -9.94 -23.44
N ILE A 39 29.67 -9.96 -23.39
CA ILE A 39 28.87 -10.70 -24.37
C ILE A 39 28.44 -9.78 -25.52
N PRO A 40 28.74 -10.13 -26.78
CA PRO A 40 28.16 -9.48 -27.96
C PRO A 40 26.63 -9.59 -27.93
N GLY A 41 25.90 -8.50 -28.22
CA GLY A 41 24.42 -8.44 -28.09
C GLY A 41 23.63 -9.58 -28.76
N GLN A 42 24.21 -10.26 -29.75
CA GLN A 42 23.63 -11.44 -30.42
C GLN A 42 23.42 -12.65 -29.49
N HIS A 43 24.27 -12.83 -28.47
CA HIS A 43 24.12 -13.93 -27.50
C HIS A 43 23.04 -13.62 -26.45
N LEU A 44 22.86 -12.35 -26.09
CA LEU A 44 21.77 -11.92 -25.21
C LEU A 44 20.41 -12.15 -25.90
N LEU A 45 20.33 -11.81 -27.20
CA LEU A 45 19.17 -12.09 -28.04
C LEU A 45 18.88 -13.59 -28.20
N ALA A 46 19.92 -14.44 -28.20
CA ALA A 46 19.75 -15.89 -28.21
C ALA A 46 19.22 -16.42 -26.86
N MET A 47 19.64 -15.82 -25.74
CA MET A 47 19.11 -16.14 -24.41
C MET A 47 17.67 -15.67 -24.25
N GLU A 48 17.34 -14.46 -24.70
CA GLU A 48 15.97 -13.94 -24.80
C GLU A 48 15.08 -14.91 -25.57
N LYS A 49 15.49 -15.28 -26.79
CA LYS A 49 14.74 -16.24 -27.62
C LYS A 49 14.60 -17.59 -26.94
N ASN A 50 15.65 -18.12 -26.32
CA ASN A 50 15.59 -19.41 -25.64
C ASN A 50 14.62 -19.37 -24.45
N ILE A 51 14.66 -18.31 -23.65
CA ILE A 51 13.78 -18.15 -22.48
C ILE A 51 12.34 -17.91 -22.91
N LEU A 52 12.11 -17.12 -23.95
CA LEU A 52 10.78 -16.92 -24.54
C LEU A 52 10.23 -18.19 -25.19
N ILE A 53 11.06 -18.98 -25.86
CA ILE A 53 10.68 -20.30 -26.41
C ILE A 53 10.39 -21.26 -25.25
N CYS A 54 11.20 -21.26 -24.18
CA CYS A 54 10.97 -22.08 -23.00
C CYS A 54 9.66 -21.73 -22.33
N TYR A 55 9.37 -20.44 -22.10
CA TYR A 55 8.10 -20.00 -21.53
C TYR A 55 6.93 -20.27 -22.47
N SER A 56 7.04 -19.93 -23.75
CA SER A 56 5.97 -20.20 -24.71
C SER A 56 5.67 -21.70 -24.81
N THR A 57 6.69 -22.56 -24.78
CA THR A 57 6.52 -24.02 -24.80
C THR A 57 5.96 -24.52 -23.48
N TYR A 58 6.50 -24.09 -22.34
CA TYR A 58 5.99 -24.44 -21.01
C TYR A 58 4.52 -24.05 -20.87
N PHE A 59 4.15 -22.80 -21.20
CA PHE A 59 2.78 -22.33 -21.13
C PHE A 59 1.87 -23.05 -22.12
N LYS A 60 2.29 -23.27 -23.37
CA LYS A 60 1.52 -24.08 -24.32
C LYS A 60 1.31 -25.51 -23.83
N THR A 61 2.33 -26.14 -23.25
CA THR A 61 2.22 -27.49 -22.69
C THR A 61 1.29 -27.48 -21.48
N VAL A 62 1.49 -26.61 -20.50
CA VAL A 62 0.61 -26.46 -19.33
C VAL A 62 -0.85 -26.22 -19.74
N PHE A 63 -1.12 -25.30 -20.68
CA PHE A 63 -2.48 -25.01 -21.15
C PHE A 63 -3.09 -26.09 -22.06
N SER A 64 -2.29 -26.91 -22.75
CA SER A 64 -2.82 -27.92 -23.68
C SER A 64 -2.88 -29.33 -23.11
N THR A 65 -2.21 -29.61 -21.99
CA THR A 65 -2.11 -30.98 -21.45
C THR A 65 -2.50 -31.15 -20.00
N ILE A 66 -2.74 -30.07 -19.26
CA ILE A 66 -3.07 -30.15 -17.84
C ILE A 66 -4.53 -29.71 -17.65
N GLU A 67 -5.39 -30.65 -17.28
CA GLU A 67 -6.55 -30.30 -16.45
C GLU A 67 -5.95 -29.71 -15.16
N LEU A 68 -5.83 -28.38 -15.09
CA LEU A 68 -5.16 -27.64 -14.01
C LEU A 68 -5.65 -28.06 -12.62
N ASP A 69 -6.86 -28.61 -12.54
CA ASP A 69 -7.46 -29.23 -11.35
C ASP A 69 -6.68 -30.45 -10.78
N LYS A 70 -5.72 -31.01 -11.52
CA LYS A 70 -4.97 -32.24 -11.15
C LYS A 70 -3.51 -32.01 -10.73
N LEU A 71 -2.96 -30.80 -10.85
CA LEU A 71 -1.63 -30.51 -10.33
C LEU A 71 -1.69 -30.35 -8.79
N PRO A 72 -0.81 -31.00 -8.02
CA PRO A 72 -0.72 -30.75 -6.59
C PRO A 72 -0.40 -29.27 -6.35
N VAL A 73 -1.28 -28.59 -5.63
CA VAL A 73 -1.25 -27.15 -5.33
C VAL A 73 0.12 -26.64 -4.84
N ASP A 74 0.86 -27.49 -4.11
CA ASP A 74 2.18 -27.15 -3.56
C ASP A 74 3.31 -27.10 -4.62
N GLN A 75 3.14 -27.80 -5.75
CA GLN A 75 4.15 -27.85 -6.81
C GLN A 75 4.07 -26.64 -7.76
N GLU A 76 2.88 -26.08 -7.98
CA GLU A 76 2.70 -24.92 -8.87
C GLU A 76 3.40 -23.66 -8.34
N GLY A 77 3.18 -23.35 -7.06
CA GLY A 77 3.83 -22.19 -6.41
C GLY A 77 5.35 -22.30 -6.35
N TYR A 78 5.88 -23.52 -6.17
CA TYR A 78 7.32 -23.79 -6.20
C TYR A 78 7.92 -23.54 -7.59
N GLN A 79 7.29 -24.04 -8.64
CA GLN A 79 7.77 -23.85 -10.02
C GLN A 79 7.76 -22.39 -10.45
N ILE A 80 6.72 -21.63 -10.08
CA ILE A 80 6.63 -20.19 -10.39
C ILE A 80 7.72 -19.40 -9.65
N ARG A 81 8.00 -19.75 -8.39
CA ARG A 81 9.09 -19.13 -7.61
C ARG A 81 10.46 -19.42 -8.24
N ASP A 82 10.69 -20.66 -8.64
CA ASP A 82 11.94 -21.08 -9.29
C ASP A 82 12.17 -20.35 -10.61
N ILE A 83 11.11 -20.19 -11.41
CA ILE A 83 11.13 -19.41 -12.65
C ILE A 83 11.53 -17.96 -12.37
N TRP A 84 10.91 -17.33 -11.36
CA TRP A 84 11.24 -15.96 -10.99
C TRP A 84 12.69 -15.83 -10.52
N GLN A 85 13.12 -16.66 -9.57
CA GLN A 85 14.42 -16.53 -8.90
C GLN A 85 15.60 -16.84 -9.79
N HIS A 86 15.47 -17.82 -10.68
CA HIS A 86 16.61 -18.34 -11.45
C HIS A 86 16.62 -17.91 -12.91
N ASP A 87 15.47 -17.53 -13.47
CA ASP A 87 15.36 -17.27 -14.91
C ASP A 87 14.99 -15.80 -15.18
N ILE A 88 13.96 -15.25 -14.53
CA ILE A 88 13.49 -13.87 -14.78
C ILE A 88 14.33 -12.82 -14.03
N SER A 89 14.42 -12.92 -12.70
CA SER A 89 15.06 -11.91 -11.86
C SER A 89 16.55 -11.67 -12.20
N PRO A 90 17.37 -12.71 -12.45
CA PRO A 90 18.77 -12.51 -12.84
C PRO A 90 18.93 -11.77 -14.17
N LEU A 91 18.05 -12.02 -15.15
CA LEU A 91 18.08 -11.29 -16.42
C LEU A 91 17.72 -9.82 -16.23
N LEU A 92 16.70 -9.53 -15.42
CA LEU A 92 16.31 -8.15 -15.12
C LEU A 92 17.47 -7.37 -14.49
N GLN A 93 18.25 -7.99 -13.61
CA GLN A 93 19.46 -7.39 -13.04
C GLN A 93 20.51 -7.08 -14.13
N ILE A 94 20.76 -8.02 -15.04
CA ILE A 94 21.69 -7.82 -16.17
C ILE A 94 21.22 -6.68 -17.07
N TYR A 95 19.92 -6.58 -17.35
CA TYR A 95 19.38 -5.45 -18.12
C TYR A 95 19.57 -4.13 -17.37
N GLU A 96 19.22 -4.05 -16.09
CA GLU A 96 19.38 -2.83 -15.28
C GLU A 96 20.85 -2.35 -15.25
N GLU A 97 21.82 -3.25 -15.08
CA GLU A 97 23.25 -2.91 -15.06
C GLU A 97 23.77 -2.38 -16.40
N ARG A 98 23.08 -2.71 -17.50
CA ARG A 98 23.49 -2.37 -18.87
C ARG A 98 22.61 -1.32 -19.54
N LEU A 99 21.68 -0.71 -18.80
CA LEU A 99 20.96 0.45 -19.31
C LEU A 99 21.91 1.64 -19.50
N PRO A 100 21.76 2.43 -20.59
CA PRO A 100 20.69 2.39 -21.58
C PRO A 100 20.93 1.47 -22.80
N GLU A 101 22.07 0.77 -22.88
CA GLU A 101 22.46 0.00 -24.09
C GLU A 101 21.45 -1.07 -24.52
N LEU A 102 20.77 -1.69 -23.55
CA LEU A 102 19.83 -2.80 -23.78
C LEU A 102 18.36 -2.41 -23.59
N GLU A 103 18.02 -1.13 -23.64
CA GLU A 103 16.66 -0.63 -23.35
C GLU A 103 15.57 -1.32 -24.19
N GLN A 104 15.77 -1.42 -25.52
CA GLN A 104 14.80 -2.05 -26.43
C GLN A 104 14.64 -3.56 -26.17
N SER A 105 15.75 -4.24 -25.90
CA SER A 105 15.77 -5.67 -25.55
C SER A 105 15.04 -5.93 -24.23
N MET A 106 15.27 -5.08 -23.23
CA MET A 106 14.58 -5.13 -21.94
C MET A 106 13.08 -4.89 -22.12
N ASP A 107 12.66 -3.90 -22.91
CA ASP A 107 11.24 -3.60 -23.17
C ASP A 107 10.53 -4.81 -23.78
N TYR A 108 11.13 -5.43 -24.80
CA TYR A 108 10.61 -6.61 -25.47
C TYR A 108 10.52 -7.83 -24.53
N PHE A 109 11.57 -8.06 -23.73
CA PHE A 109 11.58 -9.13 -22.73
C PHE A 109 10.47 -8.94 -21.69
N LEU A 110 10.29 -7.71 -21.20
CA LEU A 110 9.24 -7.37 -20.24
C LEU A 110 7.84 -7.59 -20.83
N ASP A 111 7.57 -7.17 -22.07
CA ASP A 111 6.25 -7.38 -22.71
C ASP A 111 5.92 -8.86 -22.82
N CYS A 112 6.86 -9.63 -23.35
CA CYS A 112 6.62 -11.05 -23.57
C CYS A 112 6.45 -11.81 -22.24
N THR A 113 7.28 -11.49 -21.24
CA THR A 113 7.20 -12.12 -19.91
C THR A 113 5.90 -11.72 -19.21
N TYR A 114 5.50 -10.44 -19.31
CA TYR A 114 4.27 -9.95 -18.72
C TYR A 114 3.03 -10.60 -19.34
N ILE A 115 2.96 -10.71 -20.67
CA ILE A 115 1.87 -11.42 -21.37
C ILE A 115 1.83 -12.89 -20.95
N ALA A 116 2.98 -13.55 -20.85
CA ALA A 116 3.07 -14.96 -20.49
C ALA A 116 2.59 -15.22 -19.05
N LEU A 117 3.05 -14.44 -18.08
CA LEU A 117 2.61 -14.55 -16.68
C LEU A 117 1.16 -14.11 -16.49
N SER A 118 0.68 -13.09 -17.23
CA SER A 118 -0.73 -12.67 -17.18
C SER A 118 -1.64 -13.75 -17.73
N SER A 119 -1.20 -14.43 -18.80
CA SER A 119 -1.91 -15.59 -19.32
C SER A 119 -1.97 -16.69 -18.27
N LEU A 120 -0.85 -17.02 -17.61
CA LEU A 120 -0.84 -18.00 -16.52
C LEU A 120 -1.81 -17.63 -15.40
N TYR A 121 -1.82 -16.37 -14.98
CA TYR A 121 -2.74 -15.87 -13.95
C TYR A 121 -4.22 -16.09 -14.32
N CYS A 122 -4.60 -15.97 -15.59
CA CYS A 122 -5.99 -16.20 -16.01
C CYS A 122 -6.47 -17.65 -15.87
N TYR A 123 -5.55 -18.62 -15.72
CA TYR A 123 -5.87 -20.05 -15.66
C TYR A 123 -5.33 -20.73 -14.40
N ALA A 124 -4.61 -20.01 -13.54
CA ALA A 124 -3.96 -20.59 -12.37
C ALA A 124 -4.95 -20.88 -11.23
N HIS A 125 -4.57 -21.82 -10.35
CA HIS A 125 -5.31 -22.12 -9.12
C HIS A 125 -5.12 -20.97 -8.09
N PRO A 126 -6.08 -20.70 -7.17
CA PRO A 126 -6.06 -19.56 -6.24
C PRO A 126 -4.80 -19.33 -5.37
N ILE A 127 -3.89 -20.31 -5.29
CA ILE A 127 -2.60 -20.19 -4.57
C ILE A 127 -1.48 -19.72 -5.51
N ALA A 128 -1.47 -20.16 -6.76
CA ALA A 128 -0.55 -19.67 -7.80
C ALA A 128 -0.89 -18.21 -8.20
N ASP A 129 -2.18 -17.84 -8.18
CA ASP A 129 -2.67 -16.48 -8.44
C ASP A 129 -1.97 -15.42 -7.57
N GLN A 130 -1.69 -15.75 -6.31
CA GLN A 130 -1.14 -14.82 -5.33
C GLN A 130 0.31 -14.44 -5.66
N LEU A 131 1.12 -15.45 -5.96
CA LEU A 131 2.54 -15.26 -6.29
C LEU A 131 2.70 -14.60 -7.66
N LEU A 132 1.84 -14.98 -8.61
CA LEU A 132 1.79 -14.35 -9.93
C LEU A 132 1.41 -12.87 -9.85
N ALA A 133 0.44 -12.51 -9.01
CA ALA A 133 0.08 -11.10 -8.80
C ALA A 133 1.28 -10.28 -8.31
N VAL A 134 2.08 -10.80 -7.37
CA VAL A 134 3.32 -10.14 -6.92
C VAL A 134 4.30 -9.95 -8.08
N TYR A 135 4.57 -11.01 -8.85
CA TYR A 135 5.54 -10.95 -9.95
C TYR A 135 5.08 -10.07 -11.11
N LEU A 136 3.78 -10.05 -11.43
CA LEU A 136 3.20 -9.13 -12.40
C LEU A 136 3.30 -7.67 -11.95
N GLY A 137 3.12 -7.40 -10.66
CA GLY A 137 3.38 -6.09 -10.07
C GLY A 137 4.86 -5.70 -10.18
N LEU A 138 5.79 -6.62 -9.85
CA LEU A 138 7.23 -6.35 -10.00
C LEU A 138 7.62 -6.08 -11.46
N LEU A 139 7.11 -6.84 -12.43
CA LEU A 139 7.35 -6.57 -13.86
C LEU A 139 6.82 -5.20 -14.29
N SER A 140 5.65 -4.82 -13.76
CA SER A 140 5.04 -3.51 -14.02
C SER A 140 5.93 -2.37 -13.49
N ILE A 141 6.66 -2.58 -12.40
CA ILE A 141 7.66 -1.62 -11.90
C ILE A 141 8.80 -1.42 -12.89
N TYR A 142 9.36 -2.51 -13.41
CA TYR A 142 10.43 -2.44 -14.41
C TYR A 142 9.97 -1.69 -15.66
N LYS A 143 8.75 -1.96 -16.14
CA LYS A 143 8.13 -1.20 -17.24
C LYS A 143 7.95 0.28 -16.91
N ALA A 144 7.38 0.60 -15.75
CA ALA A 144 7.19 1.99 -15.33
C ALA A 144 8.52 2.76 -15.27
N ARG A 145 9.60 2.13 -14.80
CA ARG A 145 10.95 2.75 -14.75
C ARG A 145 11.52 2.99 -16.14
N LEU A 146 11.37 2.03 -17.06
CA LEU A 146 11.84 2.17 -18.44
C LEU A 146 11.18 3.37 -19.13
N TRP A 147 9.89 3.54 -18.89
CA TRP A 147 9.08 4.61 -19.49
C TRP A 147 9.04 5.91 -18.66
N LYS A 148 9.98 6.15 -17.74
CA LYS A 148 10.01 7.33 -16.86
C LYS A 148 9.98 8.67 -17.62
N SER A 149 10.48 8.70 -18.86
CA SER A 149 10.44 9.88 -19.74
C SER A 149 9.04 10.20 -20.28
N ASN A 150 8.19 9.18 -20.46
CA ASN A 150 6.82 9.32 -20.92
C ASN A 150 5.84 9.26 -19.73
N LYS A 151 5.44 10.44 -19.24
CA LYS A 151 4.59 10.57 -18.05
C LYS A 151 3.27 9.77 -18.13
N LEU A 152 2.67 9.67 -19.32
CA LEU A 152 1.39 8.97 -19.48
C LEU A 152 1.57 7.45 -19.34
N ILE A 153 2.54 6.89 -20.06
CA ILE A 153 2.84 5.44 -20.01
C ILE A 153 3.37 5.05 -18.63
N HIS A 154 4.24 5.88 -18.05
CA HIS A 154 4.71 5.69 -16.69
C HIS A 154 3.55 5.59 -15.69
N ARG A 155 2.59 6.52 -15.76
CA ARG A 155 1.41 6.51 -14.89
C ARG A 155 0.56 5.25 -15.07
N GLN A 156 0.32 4.83 -16.31
CA GLN A 156 -0.42 3.59 -16.60
C GLN A 156 0.23 2.36 -15.94
N TRP A 157 1.56 2.24 -16.01
CA TRP A 157 2.27 1.12 -15.38
C TRP A 157 2.35 1.23 -13.85
N VAL A 158 2.37 2.45 -13.29
CA VAL A 158 2.19 2.67 -11.84
C VAL A 158 0.82 2.16 -11.38
N ASP A 159 -0.24 2.54 -12.09
CA ASP A 159 -1.61 2.10 -11.78
C ASP A 159 -1.74 0.58 -11.94
N GLN A 160 -1.14 0.00 -12.98
CA GLN A 160 -1.10 -1.45 -13.18
C GLN A 160 -0.36 -2.18 -12.06
N THR A 161 0.73 -1.59 -11.55
CA THR A 161 1.48 -2.12 -10.39
C THR A 161 0.59 -2.15 -9.16
N ARG A 162 -0.13 -1.05 -8.88
CA ARG A 162 -1.07 -0.95 -7.74
C ARG A 162 -2.18 -2.01 -7.84
N ILE A 163 -2.77 -2.18 -9.02
CA ILE A 163 -3.81 -3.20 -9.26
C ILE A 163 -3.28 -4.60 -8.95
N TRP A 164 -2.07 -4.93 -9.38
CA TRP A 164 -1.49 -6.24 -9.12
C TRP A 164 -1.16 -6.47 -7.65
N PHE A 165 -0.57 -5.49 -6.98
CA PHE A 165 -0.29 -5.59 -5.54
C PHE A 165 -1.56 -5.60 -4.70
N GLY A 166 -2.63 -4.91 -5.12
CA GLY A 166 -3.95 -4.98 -4.47
C GLY A 166 -4.60 -6.36 -4.58
N LYS A 167 -4.37 -7.09 -5.68
CA LYS A 167 -4.84 -8.47 -5.88
C LYS A 167 -4.03 -9.52 -5.12
N ALA A 168 -2.83 -9.18 -4.66
CA ALA A 168 -2.03 -10.10 -3.86
C ALA A 168 -2.64 -10.18 -2.44
N PRO A 169 -3.10 -11.37 -1.98
CA PRO A 169 -3.85 -11.46 -0.74
C PRO A 169 -3.00 -11.13 0.48
N ALA A 170 -3.67 -10.49 1.45
CA ALA A 170 -3.13 -10.15 2.75
C ALA A 170 -2.90 -11.39 3.65
N THR A 171 -3.40 -12.57 3.28
CA THR A 171 -3.84 -13.56 4.28
C THR A 171 -2.80 -14.55 4.79
N GLN A 172 -1.55 -14.56 4.31
CA GLN A 172 -0.52 -15.42 4.94
C GLN A 172 0.85 -14.77 5.17
N GLU A 173 1.12 -13.61 4.59
CA GLU A 173 2.36 -12.86 4.82
C GLU A 173 2.07 -11.36 4.73
N GLU A 174 1.41 -10.81 5.75
CA GLU A 174 1.23 -9.36 5.92
C GLU A 174 2.59 -8.60 5.92
N ASP A 175 3.69 -9.30 6.20
CA ASP A 175 5.09 -8.91 5.94
C ASP A 175 5.34 -8.39 4.50
N LYS A 176 4.65 -8.98 3.50
CA LYS A 176 4.86 -8.68 2.08
C LYS A 176 4.26 -7.34 1.66
N LYS A 177 3.22 -6.84 2.34
CA LYS A 177 2.63 -5.52 2.02
C LYS A 177 3.62 -4.40 2.26
N GLY A 178 4.40 -4.47 3.33
CA GLY A 178 5.49 -3.53 3.57
C GLY A 178 6.49 -3.52 2.41
N ILE A 179 6.85 -4.69 1.89
CA ILE A 179 7.77 -4.82 0.75
C ILE A 179 7.16 -4.25 -0.54
N MET A 180 5.88 -4.47 -0.79
CA MET A 180 5.17 -3.94 -1.96
C MET A 180 5.15 -2.40 -1.98
N HIS A 181 4.79 -1.76 -0.86
CA HIS A 181 4.80 -0.30 -0.75
C HIS A 181 6.21 0.27 -0.95
N ARG A 182 7.24 -0.41 -0.44
CA ARG A 182 8.63 -0.03 -0.71
C ARG A 182 8.96 -0.08 -2.20
N HIS A 183 8.50 -1.11 -2.90
CA HIS A 183 8.70 -1.25 -4.33
C HIS A 183 7.94 -0.17 -5.12
N LEU A 184 6.72 0.17 -4.71
CA LEU A 184 5.95 1.29 -5.26
C LEU A 184 6.66 2.63 -5.05
N ALA A 185 7.27 2.86 -3.88
CA ALA A 185 8.03 4.07 -3.62
C ALA A 185 9.08 4.34 -4.71
N CYS A 186 9.80 3.31 -5.18
CA CYS A 186 10.81 3.46 -6.22
C CYS A 186 10.28 3.95 -7.58
N LEU A 187 8.96 3.99 -7.79
CA LEU A 187 8.36 4.55 -9.01
C LEU A 187 8.21 6.06 -8.94
N TYR A 188 8.08 6.61 -7.74
CA TYR A 188 7.90 8.04 -7.55
C TYR A 188 9.24 8.77 -7.57
N GLN A 189 9.19 10.04 -7.94
CA GLN A 189 10.36 10.89 -7.84
C GLN A 189 10.69 11.12 -6.36
N GLU A 190 11.96 10.91 -5.97
CA GLU A 190 12.43 11.28 -4.63
C GLU A 190 12.07 12.75 -4.38
N GLY A 191 11.36 12.99 -3.28
CA GLY A 191 10.96 14.34 -2.92
C GLY A 191 9.49 14.68 -3.03
N THR A 192 8.67 13.77 -3.55
CA THR A 192 7.22 13.98 -3.65
C THR A 192 6.48 13.36 -2.46
N ILE A 193 5.23 13.78 -2.26
CA ILE A 193 4.37 13.27 -1.18
C ILE A 193 4.02 11.80 -1.40
N GLU A 194 3.84 11.36 -2.65
CA GLU A 194 3.58 9.97 -3.01
C GLU A 194 4.77 9.08 -2.60
N HIS A 195 5.99 9.51 -2.91
CA HIS A 195 7.21 8.79 -2.51
C HIS A 195 7.30 8.63 -0.99
N ALA A 196 7.09 9.72 -0.25
CA ALA A 196 7.10 9.71 1.20
C ALA A 196 5.97 8.82 1.77
N ALA A 197 4.76 8.91 1.23
CA ALA A 197 3.62 8.13 1.68
C ALA A 197 3.86 6.62 1.51
N GLU A 198 4.36 6.16 0.35
CA GLU A 198 4.65 4.75 0.13
C GLU A 198 5.76 4.21 1.06
N ILE A 199 6.81 4.99 1.32
CA ILE A 199 7.83 4.63 2.31
C ILE A 199 7.20 4.47 3.70
N LEU A 200 6.32 5.39 4.08
CA LEU A 200 5.65 5.37 5.38
C LEU A 200 4.63 4.24 5.49
N LYS A 201 3.87 3.93 4.44
CA LYS A 201 3.01 2.72 4.39
C LYS A 201 3.84 1.46 4.61
N SER A 202 5.00 1.37 3.98
CA SER A 202 5.94 0.25 4.17
C SER A 202 6.38 0.09 5.63
N ARG A 203 6.68 1.20 6.30
CA ARG A 203 7.09 1.25 7.72
C ARG A 203 5.96 0.95 8.71
N HIS A 204 4.72 1.27 8.36
CA HIS A 204 3.54 1.08 9.21
C HIS A 204 2.72 -0.16 8.86
N ALA A 205 3.23 -1.03 7.99
CA ALA A 205 2.64 -2.35 7.79
C ALA A 205 2.71 -3.18 9.09
N ILE A 206 1.66 -3.96 9.39
CA ILE A 206 1.47 -4.68 10.67
C ILE A 206 2.70 -5.51 11.08
N HIS A 207 3.41 -6.10 10.12
CA HIS A 207 4.61 -6.91 10.38
C HIS A 207 5.92 -6.29 9.86
N SER A 208 6.08 -4.96 9.87
CA SER A 208 7.32 -4.31 9.40
C SER A 208 8.60 -4.61 10.22
N HIS A 209 8.65 -5.69 11.01
CA HIS A 209 9.60 -5.86 12.11
C HIS A 209 11.05 -6.21 11.72
N LEU A 210 11.35 -6.64 10.48
CA LEU A 210 12.64 -7.33 10.27
C LEU A 210 13.46 -6.93 9.04
N LEU A 211 12.92 -6.20 8.06
CA LEU A 211 13.65 -5.89 6.83
C LEU A 211 13.84 -4.37 6.62
N SER A 212 14.90 -3.86 7.26
CA SER A 212 15.64 -2.63 6.90
C SER A 212 15.10 -1.25 7.29
N ILE A 213 14.68 -1.06 8.54
CA ILE A 213 14.43 0.29 9.13
C ILE A 213 15.60 1.26 8.82
N GLY A 214 16.86 0.80 8.84
CA GLY A 214 18.03 1.64 8.50
C GLY A 214 18.16 2.07 7.02
N GLN A 215 17.49 1.40 6.07
CA GLN A 215 17.41 1.89 4.68
C GLN A 215 16.24 2.85 4.48
N HIS A 216 15.15 2.69 5.25
CA HIS A 216 14.01 3.61 5.28
C HIS A 216 14.41 5.01 5.72
N ASP A 217 15.30 5.14 6.73
CA ASP A 217 15.77 6.45 7.19
C ASP A 217 16.57 7.19 6.10
N SER A 218 17.44 6.49 5.35
CA SER A 218 18.19 7.09 4.23
C SER A 218 17.32 7.48 3.01
N LEU A 219 16.20 6.78 2.80
CA LEU A 219 15.26 7.03 1.71
C LEU A 219 14.27 8.12 2.09
N LEU A 220 13.86 8.18 3.34
CA LEU A 220 13.10 9.28 3.90
C LEU A 220 13.96 10.56 3.87
N GLU A 221 15.19 10.53 4.38
CA GLU A 221 16.15 11.65 4.30
C GLU A 221 16.42 12.13 2.85
N ARG A 222 16.37 11.23 1.86
CA ARG A 222 16.48 11.57 0.43
C ARG A 222 15.18 12.11 -0.16
N ALA A 223 14.04 11.52 0.20
CA ALA A 223 12.70 12.06 -0.07
C ALA A 223 12.48 13.45 0.52
N ILE A 224 13.34 13.86 1.44
CA ILE A 224 13.26 15.12 2.16
C ILE A 224 14.05 16.25 1.47
N LYS A 225 15.00 15.94 0.56
CA LYS A 225 15.91 16.94 -0.04
C LYS A 225 15.34 17.72 -1.25
N THR A 226 14.03 17.90 -1.36
CA THR A 226 13.39 18.53 -2.55
C THR A 226 13.30 20.06 -2.52
N LYS A 227 13.07 20.65 -3.70
CA LYS A 227 13.03 22.09 -3.99
C LYS A 227 12.16 22.87 -3.01
N ARG A 228 12.79 23.80 -2.29
CA ARG A 228 12.16 24.81 -1.43
C ARG A 228 11.12 25.63 -2.21
N GLY A 229 9.90 25.76 -1.69
CA GLY A 229 8.93 26.79 -2.12
C GLY A 229 7.55 26.31 -2.59
N SER A 230 7.28 25.00 -2.71
CA SER A 230 5.93 24.48 -2.97
C SER A 230 5.23 24.03 -1.69
N LEU A 231 3.89 24.04 -1.64
CA LEU A 231 3.14 23.53 -0.48
C LEU A 231 3.46 22.06 -0.15
N PRO A 232 3.63 21.14 -1.12
CA PRO A 232 4.10 19.79 -0.84
C PRO A 232 5.46 19.75 -0.12
N ALA A 233 6.42 20.60 -0.53
CA ALA A 233 7.70 20.72 0.15
C ALA A 233 7.54 21.29 1.57
N LEU A 234 6.65 22.27 1.76
CA LEU A 234 6.35 22.81 3.10
C LEU A 234 5.72 21.75 4.02
N LEU A 235 4.84 20.90 3.48
CA LEU A 235 4.21 19.82 4.25
C LEU A 235 5.23 18.73 4.63
N ILE A 236 6.13 18.38 3.72
CA ILE A 236 7.26 17.49 4.02
C ILE A 236 8.19 18.13 5.06
N ASP A 237 8.54 19.42 4.92
CA ASP A 237 9.35 20.15 5.90
C ASP A 237 8.67 20.21 7.28
N THR A 238 7.36 20.38 7.30
CA THR A 238 6.53 20.37 8.52
C THR A 238 6.59 19.01 9.19
N PHE A 239 6.42 17.95 8.40
CA PHE A 239 6.58 16.57 8.84
C PHE A 239 7.98 16.30 9.40
N ASN A 240 9.04 16.79 8.76
CA ASN A 240 10.41 16.64 9.28
C ASN A 240 10.62 17.34 10.62
N CYS A 241 10.04 18.54 10.77
CA CYS A 241 10.10 19.25 12.05
C CYS A 241 9.34 18.51 13.16
N LEU A 242 8.28 17.77 12.81
CA LEU A 242 7.59 16.88 13.72
C LEU A 242 8.50 15.69 14.11
N PHE A 243 9.33 15.18 13.20
CA PHE A 243 10.29 14.10 13.53
C PHE A 243 11.46 14.56 14.41
N GLU A 244 12.03 15.75 14.17
CA GLU A 244 13.35 16.14 14.73
C GLU A 244 13.35 16.73 16.16
N THR A 245 12.25 16.66 16.92
CA THR A 245 12.13 17.00 18.36
C THR A 245 12.58 18.38 18.89
N GLN A 246 13.30 19.24 18.16
CA GLN A 246 14.05 20.34 18.80
C GLN A 246 13.69 21.80 18.46
N SER A 247 12.65 22.14 17.67
CA SER A 247 12.30 23.57 17.50
C SER A 247 10.84 23.90 17.13
N LEU A 248 9.87 23.21 17.75
CA LEU A 248 8.47 23.29 17.31
C LEU A 248 7.86 24.71 17.37
N ALA A 249 8.02 25.49 18.45
CA ALA A 249 7.15 26.65 18.65
C ALA A 249 7.24 27.75 17.56
N THR A 250 8.39 27.96 16.94
CA THR A 250 8.63 29.09 16.02
C THR A 250 8.38 28.76 14.55
N LYS A 251 8.47 27.48 14.15
CA LYS A 251 8.12 27.03 12.78
C LYS A 251 6.63 26.72 12.62
N TYR A 252 5.96 26.33 13.70
CA TYR A 252 4.56 25.93 13.68
C TYR A 252 3.66 27.10 13.34
N SER A 253 3.88 28.29 13.92
CA SER A 253 3.10 29.50 13.63
C SER A 253 2.98 29.85 12.14
N LYS A 254 3.93 29.42 11.30
CA LYS A 254 3.95 29.68 9.86
C LYS A 254 3.01 28.77 9.05
N ILE A 255 2.89 27.49 9.44
CA ILE A 255 1.92 26.54 8.87
C ILE A 255 0.50 26.94 9.28
N TRP A 256 0.34 27.42 10.52
CA TRP A 256 -0.92 27.90 11.09
C TRP A 256 -1.38 29.23 10.46
N ALA A 257 -0.46 30.13 10.12
CA ALA A 257 -0.77 31.37 9.40
C ALA A 257 -1.34 31.13 7.98
N GLU A 258 -1.22 29.91 7.48
CA GLU A 258 -1.48 29.54 6.09
C GLU A 258 -2.54 28.45 5.93
N GLY A 259 -3.44 28.24 6.92
CA GLY A 259 -4.68 27.48 6.67
C GLY A 259 -5.45 28.00 5.43
N ARG A 260 -5.32 29.30 5.12
CA ARG A 260 -5.77 29.92 3.86
C ARG A 260 -5.05 29.40 2.62
N VAL A 261 -3.76 29.11 2.69
CA VAL A 261 -2.97 28.54 1.58
C VAL A 261 -3.37 27.09 1.37
N LEU A 262 -3.57 26.31 2.43
CA LEU A 262 -4.09 24.93 2.30
C LEU A 262 -5.47 24.93 1.65
N LYS A 263 -6.40 25.78 2.12
CA LYS A 263 -7.72 25.93 1.47
C LYS A 263 -7.59 26.34 0.01
N LYS A 264 -6.80 27.36 -0.32
CA LYS A 264 -6.55 27.77 -1.72
C LYS A 264 -5.96 26.63 -2.55
N PHE A 265 -5.06 25.85 -1.97
CA PHE A 265 -4.43 24.72 -2.64
C PHE A 265 -5.46 23.63 -2.98
N VAL A 266 -6.28 23.20 -2.02
CA VAL A 266 -7.37 22.23 -2.26
C VAL A 266 -8.24 22.67 -3.44
N HIS A 267 -8.72 23.92 -3.41
CA HIS A 267 -9.54 24.48 -4.49
C HIS A 267 -8.80 24.54 -5.84
N SER A 268 -7.47 24.74 -5.82
CA SER A 268 -6.66 24.80 -7.05
C SER A 268 -6.40 23.43 -7.66
N GLN A 269 -6.25 22.39 -6.83
CA GLN A 269 -5.92 21.03 -7.27
C GLN A 269 -7.16 20.25 -7.74
N LYS A 270 -8.36 20.62 -7.27
CA LYS A 270 -9.63 19.97 -7.64
C LYS A 270 -9.53 18.44 -7.43
N GLU A 271 -9.72 17.65 -8.49
CA GLU A 271 -9.73 16.19 -8.42
C GLU A 271 -8.38 15.58 -8.06
N GLU A 272 -7.26 16.25 -8.42
CA GLU A 272 -5.92 15.80 -8.07
C GLU A 272 -5.69 15.82 -6.55
N PHE A 273 -6.48 16.61 -5.82
CA PHE A 273 -6.42 16.64 -4.36
C PHE A 273 -6.85 15.32 -3.72
N ARG A 274 -7.63 14.46 -4.39
CA ARG A 274 -8.10 13.19 -3.81
C ARG A 274 -6.94 12.28 -3.42
N GLU A 275 -6.06 12.01 -4.39
CA GLU A 275 -4.86 11.19 -4.19
C GLU A 275 -3.84 11.93 -3.32
N PHE A 276 -3.63 13.23 -3.58
CA PHE A 276 -2.72 14.05 -2.79
C PHE A 276 -3.11 14.08 -1.30
N GLY A 277 -4.38 14.34 -1.00
CA GLY A 277 -4.94 14.43 0.33
C GLY A 277 -4.90 13.09 1.06
N PHE A 278 -5.15 11.99 0.34
CA PHE A 278 -4.94 10.65 0.86
C PHE A 278 -3.47 10.44 1.27
N ASN A 279 -2.51 10.67 0.38
CA ASN A 279 -1.10 10.51 0.71
C ASN A 279 -0.65 11.46 1.84
N MET A 280 -1.16 12.69 1.86
CA MET A 280 -0.96 13.65 2.94
C MET A 280 -1.49 13.11 4.29
N SER A 281 -2.64 12.43 4.31
CA SER A 281 -3.13 11.80 5.53
C SER A 281 -2.19 10.72 6.07
N ILE A 282 -1.57 9.91 5.20
CA ILE A 282 -0.58 8.91 5.61
C ILE A 282 0.63 9.59 6.27
N LEU A 283 1.13 10.69 5.70
CA LEU A 283 2.20 11.49 6.31
C LEU A 283 1.75 12.03 7.68
N LEU A 284 0.59 12.67 7.76
CA LEU A 284 0.09 13.24 9.02
C LEU A 284 -0.04 12.16 10.10
N LEU A 285 -0.65 11.02 9.80
CA LEU A 285 -0.81 9.91 10.73
C LEU A 285 0.54 9.35 11.18
N SER A 286 1.45 9.11 10.24
CA SER A 286 2.81 8.63 10.52
C SER A 286 3.57 9.56 11.47
N SER A 287 3.33 10.87 11.39
CA SER A 287 3.96 11.82 12.31
C SER A 287 3.53 11.59 13.76
N ILE A 288 2.28 11.18 14.02
CA ILE A 288 1.82 10.86 15.37
C ILE A 288 2.52 9.60 15.91
N PHE A 289 2.76 8.62 15.04
CA PHE A 289 3.41 7.35 15.40
C PHE A 289 4.90 7.47 15.64
N GLU A 290 5.59 8.38 14.96
CA GLU A 290 7.05 8.43 14.96
C GLU A 290 7.60 9.66 15.70
N PHE A 291 6.72 10.57 16.17
CA PHE A 291 7.14 11.75 16.91
C PHE A 291 7.90 11.36 18.18
N GLY A 292 9.14 11.86 18.30
CA GLY A 292 9.96 11.63 19.50
C GLY A 292 10.70 10.29 19.54
N ALA A 293 10.71 9.50 18.46
CA ALA A 293 11.47 8.25 18.38
C ALA A 293 13.01 8.43 18.28
N VAL A 294 13.52 9.62 18.60
CA VAL A 294 14.96 9.95 18.56
C VAL A 294 15.59 9.71 19.92
N ASP A 295 15.75 8.44 20.29
CA ASP A 295 16.77 8.06 21.25
C ASP A 295 17.93 7.43 20.48
N GLY A 296 19.13 7.98 20.66
CA GLY A 296 20.37 7.69 19.92
C GLY A 296 20.93 6.25 20.03
N GLN A 297 20.11 5.28 20.40
CA GLN A 297 20.42 3.84 20.33
C GLN A 297 19.48 3.06 19.40
N GLY A 298 18.58 3.76 18.69
CA GLY A 298 17.65 3.15 17.76
C GLY A 298 16.57 2.35 18.46
N ARG A 299 15.39 2.29 17.82
CA ARG A 299 14.29 1.36 18.15
C ARG A 299 13.54 1.70 19.44
N SER A 300 12.84 2.82 19.46
CA SER A 300 11.67 2.95 20.33
C SER A 300 10.42 2.99 19.46
N MET A 301 9.68 1.89 19.42
CA MET A 301 8.32 1.87 18.89
C MET A 301 7.49 2.79 19.77
N SER A 302 6.75 3.75 19.20
CA SER A 302 5.92 4.62 20.03
C SER A 302 4.94 3.79 20.86
N SER A 303 4.69 4.25 22.09
CA SER A 303 3.70 3.63 22.98
C SER A 303 2.34 3.49 22.31
N LEU A 304 2.02 4.39 21.37
CA LEU A 304 0.81 4.34 20.56
C LEU A 304 0.80 3.14 19.60
N ARG A 305 1.93 2.87 18.92
CA ARG A 305 2.07 1.71 18.04
C ARG A 305 1.90 0.41 18.82
N LEU A 306 2.56 0.30 19.98
CA LEU A 306 2.45 -0.85 20.86
C LEU A 306 1.02 -1.04 21.40
N ALA A 307 0.31 0.05 21.72
CA ALA A 307 -1.08 -0.02 22.18
C ALA A 307 -2.02 -0.55 21.09
N LEU A 308 -1.81 -0.14 19.84
CA LEU A 308 -2.57 -0.62 18.68
C LEU A 308 -2.22 -2.06 18.30
N GLU A 309 -0.96 -2.47 18.37
CA GLU A 309 -0.56 -3.88 18.18
C GLU A 309 -1.17 -4.76 19.28
N ALA A 310 -1.18 -4.28 20.52
CA ALA A 310 -1.76 -5.02 21.64
C ALA A 310 -3.29 -5.13 21.57
N SER A 311 -3.99 -4.13 21.03
CA SER A 311 -5.44 -4.20 20.80
C SER A 311 -5.78 -5.18 19.67
N PHE A 312 -4.96 -5.24 18.62
CA PHE A 312 -5.08 -6.22 17.54
C PHE A 312 -4.96 -7.68 18.01
N ILE A 313 -3.94 -7.98 18.83
CA ILE A 313 -3.74 -9.35 19.36
C ILE A 313 -4.94 -9.81 20.20
N LYS A 314 -5.69 -8.89 20.83
CA LYS A 314 -6.88 -9.23 21.62
C LYS A 314 -8.12 -9.54 20.76
N THR A 315 -8.18 -9.05 19.52
CA THR A 315 -9.36 -9.17 18.66
C THR A 315 -9.23 -10.25 17.58
N SER A 316 -8.03 -10.77 17.29
CA SER A 316 -7.81 -11.87 16.35
C SER A 316 -7.96 -13.26 17.02
N PRO A 317 -9.01 -14.05 16.73
CA PRO A 317 -9.12 -15.43 17.20
C PRO A 317 -8.13 -16.39 16.52
N PHE A 318 -7.48 -15.97 15.41
CA PHE A 318 -6.60 -16.82 14.60
C PHE A 318 -5.16 -16.92 15.12
N ASP A 319 -4.64 -15.88 15.79
CA ASP A 319 -3.23 -15.86 16.23
C ASP A 319 -3.00 -16.61 17.55
N LEU A 320 -4.04 -16.76 18.38
CA LEU A 320 -4.00 -17.55 19.60
C LEU A 320 -3.78 -19.05 19.33
N ALA A 321 -4.17 -19.55 18.14
CA ALA A 321 -4.06 -20.96 17.79
C ALA A 321 -2.66 -21.36 17.28
N LYS A 322 -1.83 -20.42 16.83
CA LYS A 322 -0.52 -20.74 16.21
C LYS A 322 0.71 -20.54 17.10
N GLY A 323 0.57 -20.02 18.32
CA GLY A 323 1.64 -20.05 19.34
C GLY A 323 3.00 -19.45 18.94
N LYS A 324 3.07 -18.62 17.90
CA LYS A 324 4.33 -18.14 17.29
C LYS A 324 4.82 -16.78 17.79
N ILE A 325 4.07 -16.09 18.65
CA ILE A 325 4.51 -14.81 19.24
C ILE A 325 4.81 -15.07 20.72
N PRO A 326 6.08 -14.97 21.17
CA PRO A 326 6.42 -15.09 22.58
C PRO A 326 5.68 -14.02 23.38
N ARG A 327 4.84 -14.45 24.33
CA ARG A 327 4.11 -13.56 25.27
C ARG A 327 5.02 -12.78 26.23
N HIS A 328 6.33 -12.89 26.11
CA HIS A 328 7.27 -12.24 27.02
C HIS A 328 7.73 -10.90 26.43
N ASN A 329 7.28 -9.81 27.09
CA ASN A 329 7.78 -8.43 27.06
C ASN A 329 6.83 -7.33 26.55
N LEU A 330 5.53 -7.59 26.31
CA LEU A 330 4.54 -6.52 26.13
C LEU A 330 4.03 -6.00 27.49
N THR A 331 4.94 -5.54 28.35
CA THR A 331 4.55 -4.63 29.44
C THR A 331 4.35 -3.26 28.82
N ALA A 332 3.15 -2.69 28.98
CA ALA A 332 2.84 -1.33 28.55
C ALA A 332 3.97 -0.37 28.97
N PRO A 333 4.53 0.45 28.05
CA PRO A 333 5.64 1.32 28.39
C PRO A 333 5.21 2.30 29.50
N GLN A 334 5.84 2.21 30.66
CA GLN A 334 5.59 3.10 31.81
C GLN A 334 6.33 4.45 31.72
N THR A 335 6.94 4.79 30.58
CA THR A 335 7.69 6.06 30.46
C THR A 335 6.79 7.18 29.94
N LEU A 336 6.22 7.93 30.89
CA LEU A 336 5.34 9.11 30.71
C LEU A 336 5.99 10.30 29.95
N SER A 337 7.27 10.26 29.60
CA SER A 337 7.96 11.36 28.90
C SER A 337 7.64 11.48 27.40
N SER A 338 7.20 10.38 26.75
CA SER A 338 6.88 10.37 25.30
C SER A 338 5.48 10.94 24.96
N PHE A 339 4.57 11.03 25.95
CA PHE A 339 3.20 11.52 25.72
C PHE A 339 3.14 13.00 25.35
N GLY A 340 4.00 13.85 25.92
CA GLY A 340 4.06 15.27 25.56
C GLY A 340 4.47 15.51 24.10
N ALA A 341 5.23 14.56 23.54
CA ALA A 341 5.72 14.59 22.18
C ALA A 341 4.58 14.20 21.20
N VAL A 342 3.98 13.02 21.43
CA VAL A 342 2.81 12.52 20.68
C VAL A 342 1.63 13.50 20.74
N SER A 343 1.38 14.10 21.91
CA SER A 343 0.32 15.10 22.10
C SER A 343 0.52 16.34 21.20
N ARG A 344 1.76 16.83 21.02
CA ARG A 344 2.03 17.97 20.13
C ARG A 344 1.88 17.60 18.65
N ALA A 345 2.27 16.38 18.29
CA ALA A 345 2.06 15.86 16.94
C ALA A 345 0.57 15.76 16.63
N ALA A 346 -0.21 15.18 17.55
CA ALA A 346 -1.65 15.08 17.47
C ALA A 346 -2.30 16.46 17.34
N GLU A 347 -1.93 17.43 18.18
CA GLU A 347 -2.42 18.81 18.10
C GLU A 347 -2.20 19.43 16.70
N ALA A 348 -0.99 19.28 16.15
CA ALA A 348 -0.68 19.82 14.82
C ALA A 348 -1.46 19.11 13.70
N VAL A 349 -1.51 17.78 13.72
CA VAL A 349 -2.23 16.97 12.73
C VAL A 349 -3.72 17.27 12.77
N PHE A 350 -4.32 17.32 13.96
CA PHE A 350 -5.75 17.56 14.10
C PHE A 350 -6.15 19.01 13.88
N SER A 351 -5.24 19.97 14.08
CA SER A 351 -5.44 21.35 13.61
C SER A 351 -5.54 21.41 12.08
N ILE A 352 -4.64 20.72 11.36
CA ILE A 352 -4.69 20.59 9.89
C ILE A 352 -5.99 19.89 9.46
N PHE A 353 -6.35 18.79 10.13
CA PHE A 353 -7.61 18.11 9.86
C PHE A 353 -8.82 19.03 10.06
N GLY A 354 -8.80 19.85 11.11
CA GLY A 354 -9.82 20.86 11.35
C GLY A 354 -9.95 21.88 10.21
N PHE A 355 -8.86 22.29 9.56
CA PHE A 355 -8.94 23.17 8.38
C PHE A 355 -9.51 22.47 7.15
N ILE A 356 -9.19 21.19 6.98
CA ILE A 356 -9.76 20.36 5.90
C ILE A 356 -11.26 20.15 6.11
N LEU A 357 -11.70 19.91 7.35
CA LEU A 357 -13.11 19.74 7.67
C LEU A 357 -13.96 20.98 7.38
N ASP A 358 -13.38 22.19 7.38
CA ASP A 358 -14.11 23.40 6.94
C ASP A 358 -14.49 23.38 5.46
N LEU A 359 -13.92 22.44 4.68
CA LEU A 359 -14.19 22.24 3.26
C LEU A 359 -15.13 21.05 3.04
N TYR A 360 -15.98 20.71 4.01
CA TYR A 360 -16.85 19.52 3.97
C TYR A 360 -17.77 19.41 2.73
N GLU A 361 -18.01 20.53 2.03
CA GLU A 361 -18.79 20.59 0.80
C GLU A 361 -18.00 20.11 -0.43
N ASP A 362 -16.66 20.12 -0.37
CA ASP A 362 -15.79 19.66 -1.45
C ASP A 362 -15.66 18.12 -1.40
N PRO A 363 -16.15 17.37 -2.41
CA PRO A 363 -16.03 15.92 -2.41
C PRO A 363 -14.57 15.44 -2.49
N ASN A 364 -13.65 16.27 -2.98
CA ASN A 364 -12.26 15.87 -3.21
C ASN A 364 -11.48 15.67 -1.90
N ILE A 365 -11.97 16.20 -0.77
CA ILE A 365 -11.31 16.01 0.53
C ILE A 365 -11.70 14.68 1.20
N TYR A 366 -12.74 14.00 0.73
CA TYR A 366 -13.27 12.82 1.43
C TYR A 366 -12.32 11.63 1.57
N PRO A 367 -11.43 11.31 0.62
CA PRO A 367 -10.42 10.27 0.85
C PRO A 367 -9.54 10.58 2.07
N MET A 368 -9.08 11.83 2.21
CA MET A 368 -8.30 12.29 3.36
C MET A 368 -9.11 12.22 4.66
N VAL A 369 -10.36 12.71 4.63
CA VAL A 369 -11.26 12.71 5.79
C VAL A 369 -11.58 11.28 6.22
N HIS A 370 -11.83 10.39 5.26
CA HIS A 370 -12.10 8.98 5.51
C HIS A 370 -10.92 8.30 6.21
N THR A 371 -9.70 8.45 5.69
CA THR A 371 -8.49 7.91 6.31
C THR A 371 -8.29 8.41 7.76
N LEU A 372 -8.46 9.70 8.00
CA LEU A 372 -8.30 10.29 9.35
C LEU A 372 -9.42 9.87 10.31
N MET A 373 -10.66 9.74 9.82
CA MET A 373 -11.80 9.26 10.60
C MET A 373 -11.65 7.76 10.95
N ALA A 374 -11.19 6.94 10.01
CA ALA A 374 -10.91 5.53 10.27
C ALA A 374 -9.81 5.36 11.32
N PHE A 375 -8.78 6.22 11.29
CA PHE A 375 -7.78 6.26 12.37
C PHE A 375 -8.39 6.64 13.73
N LEU A 376 -9.24 7.66 13.78
CA LEU A 376 -9.93 8.05 15.02
C LEU A 376 -10.82 6.93 15.58
N GLN A 377 -11.44 6.13 14.71
CA GLN A 377 -12.16 4.93 15.12
C GLN A 377 -11.21 3.92 15.76
N SER A 378 -10.10 3.59 15.12
CA SER A 378 -9.07 2.70 15.67
C SER A 378 -8.53 3.18 17.02
N LEU A 379 -8.39 4.49 17.18
CA LEU A 379 -7.99 5.09 18.45
C LEU A 379 -9.10 5.03 19.51
N SER A 380 -10.37 5.07 19.13
CA SER A 380 -11.49 4.95 20.09
C SER A 380 -11.60 3.53 20.66
N ASP A 381 -11.12 2.53 19.91
CA ASP A 381 -10.98 1.14 20.37
C ASP A 381 -9.77 0.93 21.31
N CYS A 382 -8.84 1.89 21.36
CA CYS A 382 -7.62 1.84 22.16
C CYS A 382 -7.66 2.91 23.27
N ALA A 383 -7.02 2.70 24.40
CA ALA A 383 -6.99 3.70 25.49
C ALA A 383 -6.03 4.88 25.16
N ALA A 384 -6.25 5.59 24.05
CA ALA A 384 -5.40 6.66 23.51
C ALA A 384 -6.00 8.06 23.75
N GLU A 385 -6.52 8.32 24.96
CA GLU A 385 -7.23 9.55 25.33
C GLU A 385 -6.40 10.82 25.07
N ASP A 386 -5.09 10.77 25.29
CA ASP A 386 -4.18 11.89 25.06
C ASP A 386 -4.08 12.34 23.60
N VAL A 387 -4.38 11.46 22.65
CA VAL A 387 -4.43 11.80 21.22
C VAL A 387 -5.83 12.29 20.87
N LEU A 388 -6.87 11.59 21.35
CA LEU A 388 -8.27 11.90 21.08
C LEU A 388 -8.70 13.30 21.57
N LYS A 389 -8.09 13.82 22.65
CA LYS A 389 -8.40 15.17 23.16
C LYS A 389 -8.14 16.31 22.16
N HIS A 390 -7.29 16.07 21.17
CA HIS A 390 -6.92 17.07 20.15
C HIS A 390 -7.77 17.00 18.89
N ALA A 391 -8.57 15.94 18.72
CA ALA A 391 -9.39 15.77 17.53
C ALA A 391 -10.45 16.88 17.42
N PRO A 392 -10.75 17.38 16.20
CA PRO A 392 -11.63 18.51 15.99
C PRO A 392 -13.12 18.09 16.05
N TRP A 393 -13.56 17.57 17.20
CA TRP A 393 -14.87 16.92 17.37
C TRP A 393 -16.06 17.76 16.90
N THR A 394 -16.07 19.07 17.21
CA THR A 394 -17.13 19.98 16.75
C THR A 394 -17.24 20.01 15.22
N LYS A 395 -16.10 20.04 14.51
CA LYS A 395 -16.08 20.05 13.05
C LYS A 395 -16.43 18.69 12.44
N ILE A 396 -16.04 17.60 13.12
CA ILE A 396 -16.44 16.24 12.75
C ILE A 396 -17.96 16.11 12.84
N VAL A 397 -18.56 16.56 13.95
CA VAL A 397 -20.02 16.57 14.13
C VAL A 397 -20.72 17.42 13.06
N GLN A 398 -20.17 18.59 12.73
CA GLN A 398 -20.69 19.44 11.64
C GLN A 398 -20.70 18.71 10.30
N LEU A 399 -19.57 18.08 9.92
CA LEU A 399 -19.47 17.27 8.71
C LEU A 399 -20.51 16.14 8.71
N LEU A 400 -20.57 15.34 9.78
CA LEU A 400 -21.46 14.18 9.87
C LEU A 400 -22.92 14.60 9.76
N ASN A 401 -23.31 15.67 10.44
CA ASN A 401 -24.66 16.22 10.36
C ASN A 401 -24.97 16.81 8.98
N TRP A 402 -24.00 17.48 8.34
CA TRP A 402 -24.16 17.95 6.96
C TRP A 402 -24.37 16.79 5.99
N ILE A 403 -23.59 15.70 6.13
CA ILE A 403 -23.79 14.50 5.32
C ILE A 403 -25.19 13.94 5.59
N LEU A 404 -25.56 13.72 6.85
CA LEU A 404 -26.84 13.13 7.24
C LEU A 404 -28.05 13.91 6.69
N CYS A 405 -28.05 15.24 6.86
CA CYS A 405 -29.13 16.11 6.38
C CYS A 405 -29.28 16.08 4.84
N ASN A 406 -28.17 15.97 4.12
CA ASN A 406 -28.19 15.95 2.65
C ASN A 406 -28.37 14.54 2.07
N ASN A 407 -28.41 13.49 2.91
CA ASN A 407 -28.35 12.09 2.49
C ASN A 407 -29.30 11.22 3.33
N SER A 408 -30.55 11.64 3.48
CA SER A 408 -31.55 11.00 4.35
C SER A 408 -31.90 9.54 4.00
N LYS A 409 -31.57 9.08 2.79
CA LYS A 409 -31.87 7.71 2.32
C LYS A 409 -30.77 6.68 2.59
N PHE A 410 -29.64 7.07 3.21
CA PHE A 410 -28.47 6.21 3.35
C PHE A 410 -28.54 5.19 4.49
N LEU A 411 -29.46 5.37 5.44
CA LEU A 411 -29.54 4.50 6.61
C LEU A 411 -30.21 3.15 6.33
N ASP A 412 -30.97 3.06 5.24
CA ASP A 412 -31.75 1.86 4.91
C ASP A 412 -30.98 0.86 4.03
N ASP A 413 -29.87 1.28 3.40
CA ASP A 413 -29.08 0.45 2.47
C ASP A 413 -27.79 -0.05 3.16
N VAL A 414 -28.01 -0.88 4.18
CA VAL A 414 -26.96 -1.41 5.09
C VAL A 414 -25.92 -2.26 4.34
N ASP A 415 -26.28 -2.77 3.16
CA ASP A 415 -25.57 -3.79 2.38
C ASP A 415 -24.89 -3.28 1.10
N ALA A 416 -24.67 -1.96 0.94
CA ALA A 416 -23.82 -1.46 -0.14
C ALA A 416 -22.33 -1.80 0.14
N PHE A 417 -21.95 -3.06 -0.05
CA PHE A 417 -20.61 -3.63 0.06
C PHE A 417 -19.73 -3.17 -1.11
N GLY A 418 -19.32 -1.90 -1.09
CA GLY A 418 -18.23 -1.42 -1.94
C GLY A 418 -16.95 -1.21 -1.13
N VAL A 419 -15.82 -1.55 -1.75
CA VAL A 419 -14.48 -1.17 -1.27
C VAL A 419 -14.16 0.22 -1.81
N LEU A 420 -13.75 1.14 -0.95
CA LEU A 420 -13.24 2.43 -1.40
C LEU A 420 -11.80 2.26 -1.89
N PRO A 421 -11.34 3.04 -2.89
CA PRO A 421 -9.95 3.00 -3.34
C PRO A 421 -8.95 3.18 -2.19
N GLU A 422 -9.25 4.08 -1.25
CA GLU A 422 -8.44 4.30 -0.07
C GLU A 422 -8.48 3.14 0.95
N ASP A 423 -9.52 2.31 0.96
CA ASP A 423 -9.59 1.11 1.82
C ASP A 423 -8.54 0.08 1.38
N GLU A 424 -8.40 -0.14 0.06
CA GLU A 424 -7.40 -1.04 -0.51
C GLU A 424 -5.98 -0.54 -0.22
N GLU A 425 -5.76 0.76 -0.36
CA GLU A 425 -4.46 1.42 -0.12
C GLU A 425 -4.05 1.44 1.36
N MET A 426 -5.02 1.41 2.28
CA MET A 426 -4.76 1.34 3.73
C MET A 426 -4.76 -0.09 4.28
N ALA A 427 -5.18 -1.07 3.50
CA ALA A 427 -5.29 -2.44 3.95
C ALA A 427 -3.92 -2.97 4.41
N GLY A 428 -3.83 -3.49 5.64
CA GLY A 428 -2.59 -4.00 6.22
C GLY A 428 -1.70 -2.95 6.88
N LEU A 429 -2.15 -1.69 6.98
CA LEU A 429 -1.53 -0.66 7.82
C LEU A 429 -2.03 -0.79 9.27
N ILE A 430 -1.11 -0.67 10.22
CA ILE A 430 -1.34 -0.86 11.66
C ILE A 430 -2.44 0.03 12.25
N PHE A 431 -2.66 1.20 11.68
CA PHE A 431 -3.63 2.17 12.16
C PHE A 431 -5.02 2.03 11.51
N PHE A 432 -5.19 1.06 10.61
CA PHE A 432 -6.44 0.81 9.88
C PHE A 432 -7.06 -0.57 10.17
N VAL A 433 -6.43 -1.36 11.04
CA VAL A 433 -6.76 -2.79 11.20
C VAL A 433 -8.13 -3.03 11.82
N SER A 434 -8.53 -2.26 12.84
CA SER A 434 -9.86 -2.43 13.46
C SER A 434 -11.00 -2.02 12.50
N HIS A 435 -10.74 -1.05 11.62
CA HIS A 435 -11.67 -0.66 10.57
C HIS A 435 -11.86 -1.76 9.52
N HIS A 436 -10.77 -2.43 9.14
CA HIS A 436 -10.77 -3.48 8.13
C HIS A 436 -11.37 -4.82 8.64
N HIS A 437 -11.20 -5.19 9.91
CA HIS A 437 -11.79 -6.42 10.45
C HIS A 437 -13.32 -6.40 10.54
N ASN A 438 -13.90 -5.21 10.68
CA ASN A 438 -15.35 -5.02 10.69
C ASN A 438 -15.96 -5.00 9.28
N GLN A 439 -15.15 -5.16 8.23
CA GLN A 439 -15.60 -5.10 6.84
C GLN A 439 -15.21 -6.35 6.08
N SER A 440 -16.23 -7.09 5.63
CA SER A 440 -16.05 -8.13 4.62
C SER A 440 -15.74 -7.46 3.28
N LEU A 441 -14.46 -7.28 2.94
CA LEU A 441 -14.09 -6.73 1.65
C LEU A 441 -14.32 -7.77 0.54
N PRO A 442 -15.12 -7.49 -0.50
CA PRO A 442 -15.19 -8.35 -1.67
C PRO A 442 -13.84 -8.41 -2.39
N THR A 443 -13.54 -9.57 -2.98
CA THR A 443 -12.27 -9.90 -3.65
C THR A 443 -12.12 -9.30 -5.05
N GLN A 444 -13.03 -8.44 -5.49
CA GLN A 444 -13.03 -7.88 -6.84
C GLN A 444 -12.45 -6.47 -6.86
N GLY A 445 -11.47 -6.26 -7.74
CA GLY A 445 -10.58 -5.10 -7.77
C GLY A 445 -11.30 -3.76 -7.76
N GLY A 446 -10.89 -2.90 -6.83
CA GLY A 446 -11.35 -1.54 -6.69
C GLY A 446 -10.97 -0.64 -7.86
N TYR A 447 -11.61 0.52 -7.89
CA TYR A 447 -11.28 1.60 -8.81
C TYR A 447 -9.97 2.26 -8.39
N PRO A 448 -9.10 2.69 -9.33
CA PRO A 448 -7.88 3.39 -8.98
C PRO A 448 -8.18 4.70 -8.24
N LEU A 449 -7.34 5.02 -7.25
CA LEU A 449 -7.42 6.24 -6.45
C LEU A 449 -7.45 7.48 -7.37
N GLY A 450 -8.38 8.41 -7.11
CA GLY A 450 -8.60 9.61 -7.92
C GLY A 450 -9.78 9.51 -8.90
N THR A 451 -10.28 8.31 -9.18
CA THR A 451 -11.50 8.13 -9.98
C THR A 451 -12.74 8.44 -9.12
N GLU A 452 -13.54 9.44 -9.52
CA GLU A 452 -14.83 9.70 -8.87
C GLU A 452 -15.97 9.29 -9.77
N LEU A 453 -16.66 8.24 -9.36
CA LEU A 453 -17.98 7.93 -9.86
C LEU A 453 -18.98 8.33 -8.78
N THR A 454 -20.16 8.82 -9.18
CA THR A 454 -21.25 9.16 -8.23
C THR A 454 -21.50 8.07 -7.17
N PRO A 455 -21.45 6.77 -7.50
CA PRO A 455 -21.54 5.70 -6.49
C PRO A 455 -20.42 5.71 -5.44
N ILE A 456 -19.17 6.02 -5.83
CA ILE A 456 -18.02 6.07 -4.92
C ILE A 456 -18.18 7.21 -3.92
N LEU A 457 -18.61 8.38 -4.37
CA LEU A 457 -18.85 9.54 -3.50
C LEU A 457 -19.92 9.22 -2.44
N HIS A 458 -21.01 8.59 -2.86
CA HIS A 458 -22.09 8.17 -1.98
C HIS A 458 -21.61 7.12 -0.97
N LEU A 459 -20.81 6.15 -1.42
CA LEU A 459 -20.19 5.16 -0.56
C LEU A 459 -19.26 5.78 0.48
N ARG A 460 -18.44 6.78 0.12
CA ARG A 460 -17.60 7.52 1.09
C ARG A 460 -18.42 8.21 2.16
N LYS A 461 -19.47 8.94 1.76
CA LYS A 461 -20.39 9.61 2.70
C LYS A 461 -21.04 8.62 3.66
N HIS A 462 -21.49 7.48 3.14
CA HIS A 462 -22.05 6.40 3.95
C HIS A 462 -21.02 5.83 4.94
N ARG A 463 -19.79 5.59 4.49
CA ARG A 463 -18.69 5.07 5.32
C ARG A 463 -18.34 6.05 6.43
N LEU A 464 -18.26 7.34 6.13
CA LEU A 464 -18.05 8.40 7.13
C LEU A 464 -19.14 8.41 8.20
N LEU A 465 -20.41 8.26 7.82
CA LEU A 465 -21.52 8.12 8.79
C LEU A 465 -21.38 6.86 9.64
N LYS A 466 -21.08 5.69 9.03
CA LYS A 466 -20.84 4.44 9.75
C LYS A 466 -19.70 4.58 10.78
N ILE A 467 -18.59 5.20 10.40
CA ILE A 467 -17.49 5.52 11.32
C ILE A 467 -17.97 6.44 12.44
N GLY A 468 -18.71 7.51 12.11
CA GLY A 468 -19.29 8.43 13.09
C GLY A 468 -20.18 7.72 14.11
N TYR A 469 -21.05 6.80 13.67
CA TYR A 469 -21.86 5.97 14.55
C TYR A 469 -21.03 5.04 15.44
N ALA A 470 -19.99 4.41 14.88
CA ALA A 470 -19.10 3.56 15.65
C ALA A 470 -18.41 4.36 16.77
N ILE A 471 -17.82 5.52 16.45
CA ILE A 471 -17.20 6.41 17.43
C ILE A 471 -18.22 6.86 18.48
N ALA A 472 -19.44 7.22 18.07
CA ALA A 472 -20.50 7.65 18.98
C ALA A 472 -20.95 6.56 19.97
N ASN A 473 -20.82 5.29 19.62
CA ASN A 473 -21.15 4.17 20.50
C ASN A 473 -20.20 4.06 21.71
N HIS A 474 -18.97 4.58 21.61
CA HIS A 474 -18.06 4.66 22.76
C HIS A 474 -18.48 5.75 23.77
N LYS A 475 -19.36 6.69 23.38
CA LYS A 475 -19.93 7.76 24.21
C LYS A 475 -18.91 8.67 24.92
N GLN A 476 -17.67 8.72 24.44
CA GLN A 476 -16.61 9.52 25.05
C GLN A 476 -16.59 10.97 24.50
N ASN A 477 -16.55 11.12 23.18
CA ASN A 477 -16.29 12.42 22.55
C ASN A 477 -17.48 12.98 21.77
N ILE A 478 -18.20 12.11 21.07
CA ILE A 478 -19.43 12.43 20.34
C ILE A 478 -20.54 11.44 20.70
N ALA A 479 -21.79 11.84 20.54
CA ALA A 479 -22.96 11.01 20.76
C ALA A 479 -23.96 11.20 19.62
N TYR A 480 -24.71 10.16 19.28
CA TYR A 480 -25.84 10.24 18.37
C TYR A 480 -27.16 10.20 19.15
N ASN A 481 -28.01 11.21 18.98
CA ASN A 481 -29.26 11.34 19.75
C ASN A 481 -30.49 10.69 19.07
N GLY A 482 -30.28 9.92 18.00
CA GLY A 482 -31.36 9.39 17.15
C GLY A 482 -31.74 10.30 15.98
N ARG A 483 -31.21 11.52 15.93
CA ARG A 483 -31.47 12.49 14.85
C ARG A 483 -30.20 13.16 14.33
N LEU A 484 -29.35 13.64 15.22
CA LEU A 484 -28.10 14.35 14.92
C LEU A 484 -26.97 13.84 15.83
N PHE A 485 -25.74 14.03 15.35
CA PHE A 485 -24.54 13.93 16.16
C PHE A 485 -24.36 15.18 17.01
N GLU A 486 -23.86 15.01 18.24
CA GLU A 486 -23.59 16.07 19.21
C GLU A 486 -22.23 15.80 19.87
N CYS A 487 -21.51 16.86 20.25
CA CYS A 487 -20.33 16.73 21.10
C CYS A 487 -20.76 16.44 22.54
N VAL A 488 -20.07 15.50 23.20
CA VAL A 488 -20.37 15.16 24.61
C VAL A 488 -19.97 16.31 25.54
N GLN A 489 -18.96 17.11 25.18
CA GLN A 489 -18.49 18.26 25.96
C GLN A 489 -19.49 19.44 26.00
N ASP A 490 -20.48 19.46 25.11
CA ASP A 490 -21.49 20.53 25.02
C ASP A 490 -22.80 20.18 25.75
N ARG A 491 -22.86 19.02 26.44
CA ARG A 491 -23.97 18.56 27.27
C ARG A 491 -23.67 18.79 28.75
#